data_AF-A0A831RW28-F1
#
_entry.id   AF-A0A831RW28-F1
#
_cell.length_a   1.000
_cell.length_b   1.000
_cell.length_c   1.000
_cell.angle_alpha   90.00
_cell.angle_beta   90.00
_cell.angle_gamma   90.00
#
_symmetry.space_group_name_H-M   'P 1'
#
loop_
_entity.id
_entity.type
_entity.pdbx_description
1 polymer ?
#
loop_
_entity_poly.entity_id
_entity_poly.type
_entity_poly.pdbx_seq_one_letter_code
_entity_poly.pdbx_strand_id
1 'polypeptide(L)'
;MDDDSYHLLAPLFPSSLVQYQYERIHHDRFSEETQTAREARNKNAPCAHGYREYPKLAIIKFGGTKPQNISQLNSERHGEAWLLPSLPPQWTSRGLKPPCHVETIFGRWILGFRAIRQPLFILRDFLKKTGHNNLAIRNKRAELTRQIIDELLMLAIRIQQLPSGWSAAPECRLSRAEQFWLDPGRAGEDEDFAAARAAADWREDITDSFSRWLNKQLDSDKTPMADAEREHWRKELDDELRLLREELHHD
;
A
#
# COMPACT_ATOMS: atom_id res chain seq x y z
N MET A 1 -40.15 21.21 -20.42
CA MET A 1 -39.13 21.13 -21.49
C MET A 1 -38.84 19.64 -21.61
N ASP A 2 -39.12 19.05 -22.78
CA ASP A 2 -38.91 17.61 -23.00
C ASP A 2 -37.41 17.28 -22.91
N ASP A 3 -37.02 16.44 -21.95
CA ASP A 3 -35.66 15.94 -21.75
C ASP A 3 -35.26 14.81 -22.73
N ASP A 4 -36.15 14.44 -23.66
CA ASP A 4 -35.97 13.31 -24.60
C ASP A 4 -35.47 13.71 -26.00
N SER A 5 -34.92 14.93 -26.16
CA SER A 5 -34.39 15.41 -27.44
C SER A 5 -32.86 15.28 -27.53
N TYR A 6 -32.36 14.87 -28.72
CA TYR A 6 -30.93 14.72 -28.98
C TYR A 6 -30.39 15.85 -29.85
N HIS A 7 -29.15 16.26 -29.60
CA HIS A 7 -28.41 17.16 -30.47
C HIS A 7 -27.34 16.39 -31.26
N LEU A 8 -27.31 16.58 -32.58
CA LEU A 8 -26.21 16.11 -33.40
C LEU A 8 -25.00 17.02 -33.21
N LEU A 9 -23.90 16.47 -32.70
CA LEU A 9 -22.62 17.16 -32.58
C LEU A 9 -21.65 16.65 -33.65
N ALA A 10 -21.13 17.55 -34.48
CA ALA A 10 -20.07 17.29 -35.44
C ALA A 10 -18.81 18.07 -35.03
N PRO A 11 -18.05 17.61 -34.02
CA PRO A 11 -16.88 18.32 -33.55
C PRO A 11 -15.80 18.36 -34.63
N LEU A 12 -15.26 19.55 -34.86
CA LEU A 12 -14.15 19.78 -35.79
C LEU A 12 -12.82 19.73 -35.05
N PHE A 13 -11.77 19.27 -35.73
CA PHE A 13 -10.43 19.23 -35.17
C PHE A 13 -9.89 20.66 -34.96
N PRO A 14 -9.55 21.07 -33.72
CA PRO A 14 -9.18 22.45 -33.42
C PRO A 14 -7.71 22.72 -33.78
N SER A 15 -7.41 22.85 -35.07
CA SER A 15 -6.03 22.90 -35.58
C SER A 15 -5.18 24.05 -35.02
N SER A 16 -5.78 25.21 -34.76
CA SER A 16 -5.11 26.37 -34.14
C SER A 16 -4.72 26.13 -32.68
N LEU A 17 -5.61 25.48 -31.91
CA LEU A 17 -5.34 25.12 -30.52
C LEU A 17 -4.21 24.08 -30.43
N VAL A 18 -4.26 23.08 -31.31
CA VAL A 18 -3.22 22.05 -31.40
C VAL A 18 -1.88 22.65 -31.81
N GLN A 19 -1.87 23.64 -32.71
CA GLN A 19 -0.66 24.37 -33.07
C GLN A 19 -0.04 25.10 -31.88
N TYR A 20 -0.84 25.89 -31.14
CA TYR A 20 -0.36 26.60 -29.96
C TYR A 20 0.23 25.64 -28.90
N GLN A 21 -0.44 24.50 -28.67
CA GLN A 21 0.07 23.47 -27.75
C GLN A 21 1.38 22.87 -28.26
N TYR A 22 1.46 22.55 -29.55
CA TYR A 22 2.67 22.01 -30.18
C TYR A 22 3.86 22.96 -30.00
N GLU A 23 3.71 24.23 -30.36
CA GLU A 23 4.77 25.24 -30.24
C GLU A 23 5.26 25.39 -28.80
N ARG A 24 4.32 25.41 -27.83
CA ARG A 24 4.67 25.50 -26.41
C ARG A 24 5.46 24.29 -25.92
N ILE A 25 5.00 23.08 -26.21
CA ILE A 25 5.71 21.86 -25.76
C ILE A 25 7.03 21.74 -26.51
N HIS A 26 7.09 22.10 -27.79
CA HIS A 26 8.30 22.07 -28.59
C HIS A 26 9.36 23.03 -28.02
N HIS A 27 8.98 24.28 -27.76
CA HIS A 27 9.84 25.26 -27.08
C HIS A 27 10.30 24.76 -25.71
N ASP A 28 9.38 24.26 -24.87
CA ASP A 28 9.71 23.76 -23.54
C ASP A 28 10.68 22.56 -23.56
N ARG A 29 10.70 21.77 -24.64
CA ARG A 29 11.54 20.57 -24.74
C ARG A 29 12.89 20.80 -25.43
N PHE A 30 12.93 21.73 -26.38
CA PHE A 30 14.01 21.88 -27.35
C PHE A 30 14.58 23.31 -27.45
N SER A 31 14.12 24.26 -26.63
CA SER A 31 14.78 25.57 -26.53
C SER A 31 16.19 25.46 -25.93
N GLU A 32 17.05 26.41 -26.30
CA GLU A 32 18.40 26.54 -25.75
C GLU A 32 18.39 26.71 -24.22
N GLU A 33 17.42 27.46 -23.69
CA GLU A 33 17.20 27.63 -22.25
C GLU A 33 16.93 26.27 -21.56
N THR A 34 16.05 25.44 -22.12
CA THR A 34 15.81 24.10 -21.57
C THR A 34 17.07 23.22 -21.64
N GLN A 35 17.83 23.31 -22.73
CA GLN A 35 19.04 22.52 -22.91
C GLN A 35 20.10 22.88 -21.87
N THR A 36 20.36 24.18 -21.65
CA THR A 36 21.31 24.65 -20.64
C THR A 36 20.90 24.24 -19.22
N ALA A 37 19.61 24.34 -18.88
CA ALA A 37 19.10 23.91 -17.57
C ALA A 37 19.23 22.39 -17.35
N ARG A 38 19.01 21.58 -18.40
CA ARG A 38 19.22 20.12 -18.34
C ARG A 38 20.70 19.76 -18.18
N GLU A 39 21.59 20.46 -18.89
CA GLU A 39 23.03 20.27 -18.74
C GLU A 39 23.54 20.65 -17.35
N ALA A 40 23.04 21.75 -16.79
CA ALA A 40 23.34 22.15 -15.41
C ALA A 40 22.87 21.09 -14.41
N ARG A 41 21.64 20.55 -14.57
CA ARG A 41 21.15 19.42 -13.76
C ARG A 41 22.08 18.21 -13.85
N ASN A 42 22.49 17.83 -15.07
CA ASN A 42 23.38 16.69 -15.27
C ASN A 42 24.76 16.89 -14.61
N LYS A 43 25.26 18.14 -14.58
CA LYS A 43 26.52 18.51 -13.93
C LYS A 43 26.37 18.84 -12.43
N ASN A 44 25.17 18.71 -11.86
CA ASN A 44 24.84 19.15 -10.50
C ASN A 44 25.22 20.62 -10.21
N ALA A 45 25.10 21.50 -11.21
CA ALA A 45 25.41 22.92 -11.11
C ALA A 45 24.12 23.75 -10.94
N PRO A 46 24.18 24.90 -10.25
CA PRO A 46 23.04 25.81 -10.15
C PRO A 46 22.72 26.46 -11.50
N CYS A 47 21.44 26.67 -11.78
CA CYS A 47 20.93 27.38 -12.96
C CYS A 47 19.89 28.42 -12.52
N ALA A 48 19.86 29.59 -13.17
CA ALA A 48 18.96 30.68 -12.82
C ALA A 48 17.48 30.39 -13.16
N HIS A 49 17.23 29.48 -14.09
CA HIS A 49 15.89 29.05 -14.50
C HIS A 49 15.77 27.52 -14.47
N GLY A 50 14.53 27.04 -14.42
CA GLY A 50 14.21 25.61 -14.49
C GLY A 50 14.03 25.12 -15.94
N TYR A 51 13.53 23.90 -16.07
CA TYR A 51 13.04 23.35 -17.34
C TYR A 51 11.78 22.51 -17.09
N ARG A 52 11.03 22.20 -18.16
CA ARG A 52 9.80 21.39 -18.10
C ARG A 52 10.01 20.02 -18.75
N GLU A 53 9.28 19.04 -18.26
CA GLU A 53 9.30 17.68 -18.78
C GLU A 53 7.86 17.16 -18.95
N TYR A 54 7.57 16.59 -20.11
CA TYR A 54 6.26 16.09 -20.50
C TYR A 54 6.35 14.57 -20.72
N PRO A 55 6.22 13.77 -19.65
CA PRO A 55 6.32 12.32 -19.76
C PRO A 55 5.11 11.75 -20.51
N LYS A 56 5.29 10.59 -21.16
CA LYS A 56 4.22 9.79 -21.78
C LYS A 56 3.38 10.55 -22.84
N LEU A 57 4.01 11.46 -23.60
CA LEU A 57 3.38 12.03 -24.79
C LEU A 57 3.10 10.95 -25.83
N ALA A 58 1.91 10.99 -26.44
CA ALA A 58 1.60 10.21 -27.64
C ALA A 58 1.60 11.13 -28.86
N ILE A 59 2.02 10.62 -30.02
CA ILE A 59 2.08 11.37 -31.26
C ILE A 59 1.07 10.76 -32.23
N ILE A 60 0.07 11.54 -32.64
CA ILE A 60 -0.80 11.21 -33.77
C ILE A 60 -0.20 11.82 -35.03
N LYS A 61 -0.15 11.05 -36.12
CA LYS A 61 0.29 11.53 -37.42
C LYS A 61 -0.88 11.66 -38.39
N PHE A 62 -0.99 12.82 -39.05
CA PHE A 62 -1.99 13.11 -40.06
C PHE A 62 -1.35 13.21 -41.45
N GLY A 63 -1.96 12.55 -42.44
CA GLY A 63 -1.56 12.63 -43.85
C GLY A 63 -0.50 11.61 -44.30
N GLY A 64 -0.17 10.61 -43.47
CA GLY A 64 0.70 9.49 -43.84
C GLY A 64 2.04 9.93 -44.43
N THR A 65 2.29 9.56 -45.70
CA THR A 65 3.52 9.92 -46.43
C THR A 65 3.48 11.33 -47.06
N LYS A 66 2.32 12.00 -47.07
CA LYS A 66 2.14 13.35 -47.65
C LYS A 66 1.35 14.27 -46.70
N PRO A 67 1.96 14.71 -45.58
CA PRO A 67 1.30 15.54 -44.58
C PRO A 67 0.90 16.94 -45.08
N GLN A 68 1.44 17.39 -46.22
CA GLN A 68 1.19 18.72 -46.79
C GLN A 68 -0.25 18.94 -47.29
N ASN A 69 -0.98 17.86 -47.56
CA ASN A 69 -2.31 17.94 -48.19
C ASN A 69 -3.47 18.08 -47.18
N ILE A 70 -3.19 18.21 -45.88
CA ILE A 70 -4.22 18.22 -44.82
C ILE A 70 -4.61 19.66 -44.43
N SER A 71 -3.64 20.48 -44.03
CA SER A 71 -3.81 21.90 -43.75
C SER A 71 -2.44 22.57 -43.60
N GLN A 72 -2.39 23.91 -43.67
CA GLN A 72 -1.15 24.68 -43.50
C GLN A 72 -0.46 24.38 -42.15
N LEU A 73 -1.17 24.53 -41.04
CA LEU A 73 -0.62 24.29 -39.70
C LEU A 73 -0.19 22.83 -39.50
N ASN A 74 -0.82 21.89 -40.22
CA ASN A 74 -0.37 20.49 -40.21
C ASN A 74 1.01 20.33 -40.85
N SER A 75 1.29 21.05 -41.92
CA SER A 75 2.63 21.06 -42.54
C SER A 75 3.69 21.64 -41.61
N GLU A 76 3.36 22.74 -40.90
CA GLU A 76 4.28 23.42 -39.97
C GLU A 76 4.68 22.53 -38.80
N ARG A 77 3.76 21.70 -38.29
CA ARG A 77 4.05 20.67 -37.26
C ARG A 77 4.42 19.30 -37.83
N HIS A 78 4.83 19.22 -39.10
CA HIS A 78 5.25 17.99 -39.78
C HIS A 78 4.24 16.83 -39.73
N GLY A 79 2.96 17.15 -39.69
CA GLY A 79 1.86 16.19 -39.60
C GLY A 79 1.63 15.64 -38.20
N GLU A 80 2.29 16.15 -37.16
CA GLU A 80 2.22 15.61 -35.81
C GLU A 80 1.24 16.39 -34.92
N ALA A 81 0.43 15.67 -34.14
CA ALA A 81 -0.29 16.22 -33.01
C ALA A 81 0.16 15.50 -31.74
N TRP A 82 0.68 16.26 -30.79
CA TRP A 82 1.16 15.73 -29.51
C TRP A 82 0.02 15.70 -28.50
N LEU A 83 -0.31 14.52 -27.99
CA LEU A 83 -1.34 14.31 -27.01
C LEU A 83 -0.74 14.23 -25.60
N LEU A 84 -1.35 14.98 -24.68
CA LEU A 84 -1.06 14.90 -23.26
C LEU A 84 -1.67 13.62 -22.66
N PRO A 85 -0.96 12.94 -21.74
CA PRO A 85 -1.49 11.74 -21.11
C PRO A 85 -2.67 12.07 -20.19
N SER A 86 -3.85 11.54 -20.51
CA SER A 86 -5.01 11.48 -19.61
C SER A 86 -5.19 10.05 -19.11
N LEU A 87 -4.13 9.51 -18.51
CA LEU A 87 -4.12 8.15 -18.00
C LEU A 87 -4.66 8.13 -16.57
N PRO A 88 -5.48 7.12 -16.18
CA PRO A 88 -5.86 6.96 -14.79
C PRO A 88 -4.60 6.73 -13.92
N PRO A 89 -4.62 7.09 -12.63
CA PRO A 89 -3.54 6.75 -11.72
C PRO A 89 -3.40 5.22 -11.67
N GLN A 90 -2.25 4.71 -12.08
CA GLN A 90 -1.93 3.29 -11.88
C GLN A 90 -1.45 3.11 -10.45
N TRP A 91 -2.35 2.74 -9.54
CA TRP A 91 -1.98 2.37 -8.18
C TRP A 91 -1.25 1.03 -8.22
N THR A 92 0.08 1.06 -8.29
CA THR A 92 0.88 -0.14 -8.06
C THR A 92 0.86 -0.41 -6.55
N SER A 93 -0.19 -1.05 -6.04
CA SER A 93 -0.07 -1.72 -4.75
C SER A 93 1.04 -2.73 -4.95
N ARG A 94 2.24 -2.47 -4.40
CA ARG A 94 3.22 -3.54 -4.25
C ARG A 94 2.47 -4.62 -3.48
N GLY A 95 2.12 -5.72 -4.15
CA GLY A 95 1.39 -6.81 -3.55
C GLY A 95 2.06 -7.18 -2.23
N LEU A 96 1.26 -7.53 -1.23
CA LEU A 96 1.79 -7.97 0.05
C LEU A 96 2.77 -9.12 -0.21
N LYS A 97 4.02 -8.95 0.21
CA LYS A 97 5.01 -10.03 0.10
C LYS A 97 4.94 -10.89 1.36
N PRO A 98 5.06 -12.21 1.23
CA PRO A 98 5.08 -13.08 2.40
C PRO A 98 6.30 -12.75 3.29
N PRO A 99 6.14 -12.83 4.63
CA PRO A 99 7.20 -12.58 5.60
C PRO A 99 8.24 -13.72 5.68
N CYS A 100 8.84 -14.14 4.57
CA CYS A 100 9.77 -15.29 4.59
C CYS A 100 11.07 -14.98 5.35
N HIS A 101 11.65 -13.79 5.19
CA HIS A 101 12.99 -13.48 5.69
C HIS A 101 13.06 -13.02 7.16
N VAL A 102 12.03 -13.29 7.95
CA VAL A 102 11.94 -12.92 9.37
C VAL A 102 11.61 -14.13 10.22
N GLU A 103 12.11 -14.16 11.46
CA GLU A 103 11.84 -15.24 12.42
C GLU A 103 10.46 -15.12 13.06
N THR A 104 9.95 -13.89 13.15
CA THR A 104 8.61 -13.57 13.65
C THR A 104 8.07 -12.33 12.94
N ILE A 105 6.76 -12.29 12.70
CA ILE A 105 6.08 -11.08 12.28
C ILE A 105 6.05 -10.02 13.38
N PHE A 106 6.05 -10.43 14.66
CA PHE A 106 5.96 -9.59 15.86
C PHE A 106 7.28 -8.88 16.17
N GLY A 107 7.74 -8.05 15.24
CA GLY A 107 8.99 -7.31 15.33
C GLY A 107 8.99 -6.05 14.47
N ARG A 108 10.09 -5.79 13.77
CA ARG A 108 10.17 -4.65 12.84
C ARG A 108 9.23 -4.81 11.63
N TRP A 109 8.92 -6.06 11.25
CA TRP A 109 8.11 -6.34 10.07
C TRP A 109 6.67 -5.83 10.22
N ILE A 110 5.97 -6.21 11.29
CA ILE A 110 4.60 -5.74 11.55
C ILE A 110 4.50 -4.22 11.73
N LEU A 111 5.56 -3.58 12.25
CA LEU A 111 5.64 -2.12 12.37
C LEU A 111 5.80 -1.39 11.03
N GLY A 112 6.12 -2.11 9.94
CA GLY A 112 6.10 -1.55 8.58
C GLY A 112 4.68 -1.15 8.13
N PHE A 113 3.65 -1.76 8.72
CA PHE A 113 2.26 -1.48 8.40
C PHE A 113 1.74 -0.29 9.21
N ARG A 114 1.50 0.83 8.51
CA ARG A 114 1.03 2.07 9.13
C ARG A 114 -0.25 1.87 9.96
N ALA A 115 -1.15 1.00 9.50
CA ALA A 115 -2.42 0.72 10.14
C ALA A 115 -2.25 0.12 11.56
N ILE A 116 -1.20 -0.65 11.81
CA ILE A 116 -0.87 -1.20 13.13
C ILE A 116 0.02 -0.23 13.92
N ARG A 117 1.01 0.38 13.25
CA ARG A 117 1.99 1.28 13.90
C ARG A 117 1.35 2.54 14.48
N GLN A 118 0.36 3.12 13.82
CA GLN A 118 -0.29 4.37 14.27
C GLN A 118 -1.08 4.19 15.58
N PRO A 119 -2.06 3.28 15.69
CA PRO A 119 -2.80 3.07 16.94
C PRO A 119 -1.88 2.63 18.08
N LEU A 120 -0.84 1.82 17.80
CA LEU A 120 0.17 1.46 18.79
C LEU A 120 0.89 2.68 19.38
N PHE A 121 1.36 3.62 18.55
CA PHE A 121 2.02 4.82 19.05
C PHE A 121 1.06 5.76 19.76
N ILE A 122 -0.18 5.88 19.29
CA ILE A 122 -1.22 6.64 19.97
C ILE A 122 -1.47 6.04 21.36
N LEU A 123 -1.61 4.72 21.47
CA LEU A 123 -1.80 4.02 22.75
C LEU A 123 -0.61 4.24 23.69
N ARG A 124 0.62 4.07 23.20
CA ARG A 124 1.83 4.29 23.99
C ARG A 124 1.91 5.73 24.52
N ASP A 125 1.68 6.72 23.66
CA ASP A 125 1.75 8.13 24.05
C ASP A 125 0.58 8.53 24.97
N PHE A 126 -0.59 7.91 24.78
CA PHE A 126 -1.76 8.06 25.66
C PHE A 126 -1.49 7.51 27.07
N LEU A 127 -0.91 6.31 27.18
CA LEU A 127 -0.53 5.70 28.46
C LEU A 127 0.51 6.56 29.21
N LYS A 128 1.49 7.15 28.51
CA LYS A 128 2.49 8.03 29.14
C LYS A 128 1.94 9.34 29.69
N LYS A 129 0.82 9.84 29.14
CA LYS A 129 0.19 11.10 29.56
C LYS A 129 -0.88 10.91 30.64
N THR A 130 -1.38 9.69 30.82
CA THR A 130 -2.46 9.39 31.76
C THR A 130 -1.89 9.05 33.14
N GLY A 131 -2.13 9.93 34.12
CA GLY A 131 -1.73 9.72 35.52
C GLY A 131 -2.88 9.28 36.44
N HIS A 132 -4.10 9.14 35.91
CA HIS A 132 -5.29 8.76 36.67
C HIS A 132 -6.12 7.74 35.88
N ASN A 133 -6.97 6.98 36.56
CA ASN A 133 -7.77 5.92 35.97
C ASN A 133 -9.25 6.27 36.07
N ASN A 134 -9.94 6.42 34.93
CA ASN A 134 -11.39 6.64 34.87
C ASN A 134 -12.00 5.84 33.69
N LEU A 135 -13.33 5.80 33.61
CA LEU A 135 -14.04 5.03 32.59
C LEU A 135 -13.64 5.43 31.16
N ALA A 136 -13.50 6.73 30.88
CA ALA A 136 -13.12 7.22 29.56
C ALA A 136 -11.72 6.74 29.14
N ILE A 137 -10.77 6.71 30.07
CA ILE A 137 -9.40 6.22 29.84
C ILE A 137 -9.39 4.71 29.57
N ARG A 138 -10.18 3.93 30.32
CA ARG A 138 -10.32 2.48 30.08
C ARG A 138 -10.93 2.20 28.71
N ASN A 139 -12.00 2.91 28.35
CA ASN A 139 -12.63 2.76 27.04
C ASN A 139 -11.66 3.12 25.91
N LYS A 140 -10.87 4.19 26.06
CA LYS A 140 -9.91 4.58 25.02
C LYS A 140 -8.76 3.57 24.88
N ARG A 141 -8.30 2.97 25.98
CA ARG A 141 -7.32 1.87 25.95
C ARG A 141 -7.88 0.67 25.21
N ALA A 142 -9.09 0.22 25.57
CA ALA A 142 -9.76 -0.90 24.94
C ALA A 142 -9.97 -0.66 23.44
N GLU A 143 -10.43 0.53 23.05
CA GLU A 143 -10.62 0.92 21.64
C GLU A 143 -9.31 0.81 20.83
N LEU A 144 -8.21 1.35 21.35
CA LEU A 144 -6.92 1.32 20.66
C LEU A 144 -6.32 -0.09 20.62
N THR A 145 -6.44 -0.87 21.69
CA THR A 145 -6.01 -2.27 21.71
C THR A 145 -6.80 -3.09 20.70
N ARG A 146 -8.13 -2.95 20.68
CA ARG A 146 -8.99 -3.62 19.71
C ARG A 146 -8.62 -3.26 18.28
N GLN A 147 -8.41 -1.98 18.00
CA GLN A 147 -7.95 -1.53 16.68
C GLN A 147 -6.62 -2.18 16.25
N ILE A 148 -5.68 -2.38 17.17
CA ILE A 148 -4.42 -3.07 16.87
C ILE A 148 -4.67 -4.55 16.53
N ILE A 149 -5.56 -5.22 17.28
CA ILE A 149 -5.94 -6.62 17.07
C ILE A 149 -6.67 -6.76 15.72
N ASP A 150 -7.66 -5.93 15.43
CA ASP A 150 -8.40 -5.95 14.17
C ASP A 150 -7.47 -5.81 12.97
N GLU A 151 -6.52 -4.85 13.02
CA GLU A 151 -5.55 -4.63 11.96
C GLU A 151 -4.53 -5.77 11.81
N LEU A 152 -4.18 -6.44 12.92
CA LEU A 152 -3.36 -7.66 12.90
C LEU A 152 -4.11 -8.80 12.20
N LEU A 153 -5.38 -9.01 12.54
CA LEU A 153 -6.21 -10.07 11.95
C LEU A 153 -6.46 -9.81 10.46
N MET A 154 -6.75 -8.56 10.09
CA MET A 154 -6.85 -8.14 8.69
C MET A 154 -5.53 -8.28 7.92
N LEU A 155 -4.38 -8.08 8.58
CA LEU A 155 -3.09 -8.38 7.98
C LEU A 155 -2.91 -9.89 7.78
N ALA A 156 -3.24 -10.71 8.78
CA ALA A 156 -3.16 -12.16 8.67
C ALA A 156 -4.03 -12.69 7.51
N ILE A 157 -5.28 -12.26 7.38
CA ILE A 157 -6.17 -12.63 6.27
C ILE A 157 -5.54 -12.28 4.91
N ARG A 158 -4.95 -11.09 4.77
CA ARG A 158 -4.27 -10.70 3.53
C ARG A 158 -3.06 -11.58 3.22
N ILE A 159 -2.34 -12.07 4.24
CA ILE A 159 -1.23 -13.01 4.04
C ILE A 159 -1.77 -14.38 3.63
N GLN A 160 -2.86 -14.83 4.25
CA GLN A 160 -3.51 -16.11 3.93
C GLN A 160 -4.08 -16.15 2.50
N GLN A 161 -4.36 -14.99 1.89
CA GLN A 161 -4.78 -14.86 0.49
C GLN A 161 -3.62 -14.97 -0.52
N LEU A 162 -2.37 -15.04 -0.07
CA LEU A 162 -1.24 -15.31 -0.95
C LEU A 162 -1.28 -16.76 -1.48
N PRO A 163 -0.60 -17.07 -2.59
CA PRO A 163 -0.49 -18.44 -3.07
C PRO A 163 -0.01 -19.38 -1.96
N SER A 164 -0.75 -20.47 -1.73
CA SER A 164 -0.45 -21.47 -0.70
C SER A 164 0.96 -22.04 -0.84
N GLY A 165 1.52 -22.51 0.28
CA GLY A 165 2.81 -23.19 0.29
C GLY A 165 4.02 -22.23 0.30
N TRP A 166 3.80 -20.91 0.35
CA TRP A 166 4.90 -19.94 0.46
C TRP A 166 5.75 -20.13 1.72
N SER A 167 5.18 -20.71 2.78
CA SER A 167 5.90 -21.02 4.02
C SER A 167 6.86 -22.22 3.91
N ALA A 168 6.74 -23.05 2.87
CA ALA A 168 7.63 -24.18 2.61
C ALA A 168 8.95 -23.76 1.94
N ALA A 169 9.01 -22.54 1.41
CA ALA A 169 10.19 -22.01 0.74
C ALA A 169 11.39 -21.94 1.71
N PRO A 170 12.63 -22.24 1.26
CA PRO A 170 13.82 -22.25 2.12
C PRO A 170 14.15 -20.86 2.69
N GLU A 171 13.63 -19.80 2.08
CA GLU A 171 13.75 -18.43 2.57
C GLU A 171 12.88 -18.17 3.81
N CYS A 172 11.86 -18.99 4.07
CA CYS A 172 10.93 -18.85 5.19
C CYS A 172 11.57 -19.25 6.52
N ARG A 173 11.73 -18.28 7.42
CA ARG A 173 12.34 -18.44 8.75
C ARG A 173 11.34 -18.32 9.90
N LEU A 174 10.05 -18.14 9.59
CA LEU A 174 9.01 -17.99 10.59
C LEU A 174 8.96 -19.18 11.55
N SER A 175 8.57 -18.92 12.80
CA SER A 175 8.22 -19.98 13.74
C SER A 175 7.12 -20.88 13.18
N ARG A 176 7.09 -22.15 13.63
CA ARG A 176 6.12 -23.12 13.10
C ARG A 176 4.68 -22.70 13.39
N ALA A 177 4.42 -22.13 14.56
CA ALA A 177 3.12 -21.57 14.91
C ALA A 177 2.68 -20.43 13.97
N GLU A 178 3.60 -19.52 13.61
CA GLU A 178 3.31 -18.46 12.64
C GLU A 178 3.08 -19.00 11.23
N GLN A 179 3.80 -20.05 10.81
CA GLN A 179 3.51 -20.72 9.54
C GLN A 179 2.11 -21.35 9.55
N PHE A 180 1.75 -22.06 10.63
CA PHE A 180 0.43 -22.67 10.80
C PHE A 180 -0.71 -21.66 10.77
N TRP A 181 -0.48 -20.46 11.31
CA TRP A 181 -1.47 -19.40 11.31
C TRP A 181 -1.57 -18.65 9.97
N LEU A 182 -0.43 -18.33 9.34
CA LEU A 182 -0.37 -17.41 8.19
C LEU A 182 -0.43 -18.10 6.82
N ASP A 183 -0.10 -19.39 6.74
CA ASP A 183 -0.18 -20.21 5.52
C ASP A 183 -1.05 -21.46 5.74
N PRO A 184 -2.34 -21.31 6.09
CA PRO A 184 -3.23 -22.46 6.31
C PRO A 184 -3.48 -23.26 5.03
N GLY A 185 -3.39 -22.62 3.85
CA GLY A 185 -3.58 -23.27 2.55
C GLY A 185 -2.56 -24.37 2.26
N ARG A 186 -1.33 -24.25 2.80
CA ARG A 186 -0.32 -25.33 2.72
C ARG A 186 -0.82 -26.67 3.26
N ALA A 187 -1.74 -26.68 4.22
CA ALA A 187 -2.29 -27.93 4.75
C ALA A 187 -3.09 -28.74 3.70
N GLY A 188 -3.52 -28.13 2.59
CA GLY A 188 -4.12 -28.84 1.46
C GLY A 188 -3.11 -29.51 0.53
N GLU A 189 -1.83 -29.13 0.60
CA GLU A 189 -0.77 -29.60 -0.30
C GLU A 189 0.27 -30.50 0.41
N ASP A 190 0.38 -30.37 1.74
CA ASP A 190 1.39 -31.00 2.59
C ASP A 190 0.71 -31.69 3.79
N GLU A 191 0.56 -33.02 3.71
CA GLU A 191 -0.12 -33.83 4.73
C GLU A 191 0.61 -33.80 6.09
N ASP A 192 1.95 -33.80 6.09
CA ASP A 192 2.75 -33.72 7.31
C ASP A 192 2.55 -32.36 8.00
N PHE A 193 2.47 -31.27 7.21
CA PHE A 193 2.13 -29.95 7.72
C PHE A 193 0.71 -29.92 8.29
N ALA A 194 -0.27 -30.54 7.63
CA ALA A 194 -1.64 -30.62 8.11
C ALA A 194 -1.74 -31.36 9.46
N ALA A 195 -1.06 -32.51 9.58
CA ALA A 195 -1.02 -33.29 10.80
C ALA A 195 -0.34 -32.52 11.95
N ALA A 196 0.82 -31.90 11.67
CA ALA A 196 1.55 -31.11 12.66
C ALA A 196 0.75 -29.87 13.10
N ARG A 197 0.03 -29.22 12.17
CA ARG A 197 -0.85 -28.08 12.46
C ARG A 197 -2.04 -28.45 13.33
N ALA A 198 -2.63 -29.62 13.10
CA ALA A 198 -3.77 -30.11 13.86
C ALA A 198 -3.37 -30.55 15.29
N ALA A 199 -2.15 -31.08 15.46
CA ALA A 199 -1.64 -31.51 16.75
C ALA A 199 -1.08 -30.37 17.62
N ALA A 200 -0.70 -29.23 17.01
CA ALA A 200 -0.08 -28.12 17.72
C ALA A 200 -1.11 -27.08 18.22
N ASP A 201 -0.90 -26.58 19.44
CA ASP A 201 -1.64 -25.44 20.00
C ASP A 201 -1.05 -24.10 19.52
N TRP A 202 -0.89 -23.95 18.21
CA TRP A 202 -0.27 -22.77 17.62
C TRP A 202 -0.98 -21.45 17.97
N ARG A 203 -2.27 -21.48 18.32
CA ARG A 203 -3.02 -20.31 18.78
C ARG A 203 -2.46 -19.74 20.10
N GLU A 204 -2.10 -20.62 21.02
CA GLU A 204 -1.47 -20.23 22.30
C GLU A 204 -0.11 -19.57 22.03
N ASP A 205 0.69 -20.16 21.13
CA ASP A 205 1.99 -19.60 20.76
C ASP A 205 1.88 -18.22 20.08
N ILE A 206 0.85 -18.02 19.25
CA ILE A 206 0.59 -16.73 18.59
C ILE A 206 0.14 -15.67 19.61
N THR A 207 -0.81 -16.01 20.48
CA THR A 207 -1.33 -15.06 21.48
C THR A 207 -0.25 -14.69 22.51
N ASP A 208 0.58 -15.65 22.91
CA ASP A 208 1.73 -15.40 23.78
C ASP A 208 2.79 -14.52 23.07
N SER A 209 3.12 -14.80 21.81
CA SER A 209 4.07 -14.00 21.04
C SER A 209 3.57 -12.57 20.81
N PHE A 210 2.29 -12.39 20.50
CA PHE A 210 1.64 -11.09 20.37
C PHE A 210 1.66 -10.33 21.70
N SER A 211 1.25 -10.95 22.79
CA SER A 211 1.16 -10.30 24.09
C SER A 211 2.53 -9.88 24.61
N ARG A 212 3.57 -10.71 24.44
CA ARG A 212 4.97 -10.35 24.73
C ARG A 212 5.44 -9.16 23.89
N TRP A 213 5.11 -9.15 22.60
CA TRP A 213 5.45 -8.04 21.71
C TRP A 213 4.74 -6.75 22.13
N LEU A 214 3.42 -6.77 22.33
CA LEU A 214 2.64 -5.59 22.68
C LEU A 214 3.09 -5.02 24.03
N ASN A 215 3.29 -5.86 25.04
CA ASN A 215 3.86 -5.42 26.31
C ASN A 215 5.19 -4.70 26.11
N LYS A 216 6.11 -5.28 25.36
CA LYS A 216 7.42 -4.67 25.08
C LYS A 216 7.32 -3.33 24.34
N GLN A 217 6.31 -3.14 23.47
CA GLN A 217 6.11 -1.87 22.77
C GLN A 217 5.53 -0.77 23.67
N LEU A 218 4.74 -1.15 24.67
CA LEU A 218 4.08 -0.24 25.60
C LEU A 218 4.89 0.03 26.87
N ASP A 219 5.86 -0.84 27.19
CA ASP A 219 6.73 -0.74 28.34
C ASP A 219 7.57 0.55 28.31
N SER A 220 7.55 1.29 29.42
CA SER A 220 8.37 2.48 29.62
C SER A 220 8.52 2.82 31.09
N ASP A 221 9.48 3.66 31.45
CA ASP A 221 9.71 4.09 32.85
C ASP A 221 8.46 4.64 33.55
N LYS A 222 7.51 5.21 32.79
CA LYS A 222 6.25 5.75 33.32
C LYS A 222 5.08 4.76 33.29
N THR A 223 5.21 3.68 32.54
CA THR A 223 4.16 2.71 32.25
C THR A 223 4.77 1.31 32.23
N PRO A 224 5.25 0.80 33.38
CA PRO A 224 5.83 -0.52 33.44
C PRO A 224 4.77 -1.56 33.08
N MET A 225 5.08 -2.43 32.11
CA MET A 225 4.19 -3.51 31.69
C MET A 225 4.61 -4.81 32.35
N ALA A 226 3.73 -5.41 33.14
CA ALA A 226 4.00 -6.65 33.87
C ALA A 226 3.19 -7.83 33.30
N ASP A 227 3.19 -8.95 34.03
CA ASP A 227 2.50 -10.17 33.62
C ASP A 227 0.98 -10.00 33.53
N ALA A 228 0.39 -9.14 34.36
CA ALA A 228 -1.06 -8.89 34.34
C ALA A 228 -1.50 -8.23 33.02
N GLU A 229 -0.74 -7.25 32.53
CA GLU A 229 -0.99 -6.64 31.22
C GLU A 229 -0.78 -7.65 30.10
N ARG A 230 0.27 -8.48 30.18
CA ARG A 230 0.53 -9.53 29.18
C ARG A 230 -0.67 -10.46 29.04
N GLU A 231 -1.16 -10.96 30.17
CA GLU A 231 -2.28 -11.90 30.19
C GLU A 231 -3.57 -11.26 29.67
N HIS A 232 -3.79 -9.97 29.95
CA HIS A 232 -4.91 -9.24 29.38
C HIS A 232 -4.83 -9.17 27.84
N TRP A 233 -3.69 -8.79 27.26
CA TRP A 233 -3.52 -8.72 25.80
C TRP A 233 -3.64 -10.09 25.13
N ARG A 234 -3.10 -11.12 25.79
CA ARG A 234 -3.20 -12.51 25.33
C ARG A 234 -4.66 -12.93 25.23
N LYS A 235 -5.44 -12.67 26.29
CA LYS A 235 -6.86 -13.00 26.34
C LYS A 235 -7.67 -12.28 25.26
N GLU A 236 -7.46 -10.97 25.08
CA GLU A 236 -8.17 -10.18 24.07
C GLU A 236 -7.95 -10.74 22.65
N LEU A 237 -6.71 -11.13 22.31
CA LEU A 237 -6.44 -11.74 21.00
C LEU A 237 -7.00 -13.16 20.90
N ASP A 238 -6.92 -13.97 21.96
CA ASP A 238 -7.48 -15.32 21.96
C ASP A 238 -9.00 -15.32 21.75
N ASP A 239 -9.71 -14.42 22.44
CA ASP A 239 -11.16 -14.25 22.30
C ASP A 239 -11.54 -13.89 20.84
N GLU A 240 -10.84 -12.94 20.21
CA GLU A 240 -11.09 -12.56 18.81
C GLU A 240 -10.69 -13.65 17.80
N LEU A 241 -9.60 -14.40 18.05
CA LEU A 241 -9.21 -15.54 17.20
C LEU A 241 -10.21 -16.70 17.26
N ARG A 242 -10.88 -16.91 18.40
CA ARG A 242 -11.93 -17.91 18.56
C ARG A 242 -13.17 -17.51 17.77
N LEU A 243 -13.61 -16.25 17.88
CA LEU A 243 -14.76 -15.71 17.15
C LEU A 243 -14.60 -15.85 15.63
N LEU A 244 -13.45 -15.45 15.07
CA LEU A 244 -13.18 -15.57 13.64
C LEU A 244 -13.25 -17.01 13.12
N ARG A 245 -12.87 -17.99 13.95
CA ARG A 245 -12.93 -19.39 13.57
C ARG A 245 -14.37 -19.92 13.55
N GLU A 246 -15.20 -19.48 14.49
CA GLU A 246 -16.62 -19.87 14.54
C GLU A 246 -17.36 -19.35 13.31
N GLU A 247 -17.08 -18.11 12.88
CA GLU A 247 -17.67 -17.51 11.66
C GLU A 247 -17.26 -18.25 10.38
N LEU A 248 -15.99 -18.65 10.24
CA LEU A 248 -15.47 -19.38 9.07
C LEU A 248 -15.95 -20.83 8.95
N HIS A 249 -16.57 -21.39 10.00
CA HIS A 249 -17.14 -22.74 10.00
C HIS A 249 -18.68 -22.76 9.85
N HIS A 250 -19.33 -21.59 9.74
CA HIS A 250 -20.80 -21.45 9.62
C HIS A 250 -21.28 -21.18 8.18
N ASP A 251 -20.40 -21.26 7.18
CA ASP A 251 -20.71 -21.27 5.73
C ASP A 251 -20.33 -22.62 5.10
#